data_AF-A0A7S0LLK5-F1
#
_entry.id   AF-A0A7S0LLK5-F1
#
_cell.length_a   1.000
_cell.length_b   1.000
_cell.length_c   1.000
_cell.angle_alpha   90.00
_cell.angle_beta   90.00
_cell.angle_gamma   90.00
#
_symmetry.space_group_name_H-M   'P 1'
#
loop_
_entity.id
_entity.type
_entity.pdbx_description
1 polymer ?
#
loop_
_entity_poly.entity_id
_entity_poly.type
_entity_poly.pdbx_seq_one_letter_code
_entity_poly.pdbx_strand_id
1 'polypeptide(L)'
;PPPPPPSDAGGGSGGASGEGMGAVFAALNKGGEITAGLKHVRKGEGLKERPVPVPKGPAAAAAKPKPMEVPAKPPKFALEDKKWAVEYQVKNHTLEITDAQPKQIVYLFQCTDSVLQVKNKVNHITLDGCKKTAVVFDSSITGIDLINCTSCKVQVTGNVQTITVDKCSGTQVILNKESLEAEVVSAKSSELNIIVPAATENDDYTEHAIPEQFVSKYANGKWTTECMSHTG
;
A
#
# COMPACT_ATOMS: atom_id res chain seq x y z
N PRO A 1 -25.02 -33.47 28.11
CA PRO A 1 -25.13 -32.65 29.35
C PRO A 1 -23.99 -31.60 29.42
N PRO A 2 -24.30 -30.29 29.35
CA PRO A 2 -23.29 -29.25 29.49
C PRO A 2 -22.87 -29.07 30.97
N PRO A 3 -21.62 -28.63 31.23
CA PRO A 3 -21.09 -28.40 32.57
C PRO A 3 -21.75 -27.18 33.27
N PRO A 4 -21.77 -27.17 34.62
CA PRO A 4 -22.43 -26.12 35.41
C PRO A 4 -21.71 -24.76 35.34
N PRO A 5 -22.45 -23.65 35.51
CA PRO A 5 -21.90 -22.30 35.48
C PRO A 5 -21.02 -21.99 36.72
N PRO A 6 -19.95 -21.20 36.59
CA PRO A 6 -19.21 -20.66 37.73
C PRO A 6 -20.02 -19.61 38.50
N SER A 7 -19.92 -19.65 39.84
CA SER A 7 -20.57 -18.72 40.76
C SER A 7 -19.89 -17.35 40.83
N ASP A 8 -20.69 -16.28 40.92
CA ASP A 8 -20.26 -14.91 41.22
C ASP A 8 -19.63 -14.78 42.61
N ALA A 9 -18.45 -14.18 42.69
CA ALA A 9 -17.88 -13.62 43.91
C ALA A 9 -17.54 -12.15 43.65
N GLY A 10 -18.25 -11.26 44.35
CA GLY A 10 -18.19 -9.82 44.14
C GLY A 10 -17.01 -9.11 44.80
N GLY A 11 -16.80 -7.88 44.33
CA GLY A 11 -16.53 -6.72 45.16
C GLY A 11 -15.08 -6.45 45.56
N GLY A 12 -14.39 -5.59 44.81
CA GLY A 12 -13.15 -4.94 45.24
C GLY A 12 -12.70 -3.84 44.28
N SER A 13 -12.88 -2.59 44.71
CA SER A 13 -12.69 -1.34 43.98
C SER A 13 -11.22 -0.98 43.64
N GLY A 14 -11.03 -0.31 42.49
CA GLY A 14 -9.99 0.72 42.33
C GLY A 14 -9.27 0.72 40.97
N GLY A 15 -9.44 1.80 40.20
CA GLY A 15 -8.52 2.15 39.11
C GLY A 15 -9.19 2.63 37.83
N ALA A 16 -9.40 3.94 37.70
CA ALA A 16 -9.91 4.60 36.51
C ALA A 16 -8.87 4.64 35.38
N SER A 17 -9.25 4.20 34.17
CA SER A 17 -8.80 4.74 32.89
C SER A 17 -9.52 4.03 31.73
N GLY A 18 -10.59 4.62 31.20
CA GLY A 18 -11.31 4.04 30.06
C GLY A 18 -12.53 4.80 29.54
N GLU A 19 -12.71 6.08 29.87
CA GLU A 19 -13.87 6.89 29.43
C GLU A 19 -13.72 7.53 28.04
N GLY A 20 -12.78 7.06 27.21
CA GLY A 20 -12.59 7.60 25.86
C GLY A 20 -13.46 6.94 24.80
N MET A 21 -13.61 5.61 24.85
CA MET A 21 -14.15 4.84 23.73
C MET A 21 -15.61 4.40 23.92
N GLY A 22 -16.09 4.22 25.15
CA GLY A 22 -17.51 3.97 25.42
C GLY A 22 -18.41 5.18 25.14
N ALA A 23 -17.90 6.39 25.39
CA ALA A 23 -18.63 7.63 25.18
C ALA A 23 -18.90 7.92 23.69
N VAL A 24 -17.96 7.57 22.80
CA VAL A 24 -18.14 7.73 21.36
C VAL A 24 -19.12 6.70 20.78
N PHE A 25 -19.13 5.46 21.26
CA PHE A 25 -20.13 4.47 20.83
C PHE A 25 -21.53 4.77 21.38
N ALA A 26 -21.65 5.35 22.58
CA ALA A 26 -22.92 5.80 23.14
C ALA A 26 -23.51 7.01 22.39
N ALA A 27 -22.66 7.88 21.82
CA ALA A 27 -23.09 8.99 20.98
C ALA A 27 -23.64 8.53 19.61
N LEU A 28 -23.15 7.40 19.09
CA LEU A 28 -23.63 6.82 17.82
C LEU A 28 -25.01 6.15 17.93
N ASN A 29 -25.41 5.68 19.10
CA ASN A 29 -26.72 5.01 19.30
C ASN A 29 -27.90 5.97 19.55
N LYS A 30 -27.66 7.30 19.59
CA LYS A 30 -28.73 8.32 19.70
C LYS A 30 -29.20 8.76 18.30
N GLY A 31 -29.81 7.82 17.59
CA GLY A 31 -30.41 8.06 16.28
C GLY A 31 -31.37 9.26 16.27
N GLY A 32 -31.41 9.96 15.13
CA GLY A 32 -32.45 10.93 14.78
C GLY A 32 -32.14 12.41 15.05
N GLU A 33 -31.36 12.76 16.07
CA GLU A 33 -31.18 14.18 16.46
C GLU A 33 -29.92 14.86 15.88
N ILE A 34 -28.98 14.10 15.31
CA ILE A 34 -27.73 14.64 14.74
C ILE A 34 -27.98 15.49 13.47
N THR A 35 -29.13 15.34 12.83
CA THR A 35 -29.47 16.09 11.61
C THR A 35 -30.04 17.49 11.89
N ALA A 36 -30.35 17.83 13.14
CA ALA A 36 -30.91 19.14 13.51
C ALA A 36 -29.92 20.31 13.37
N GLY A 37 -28.62 20.03 13.34
CA GLY A 37 -27.56 21.04 13.15
C GLY A 37 -27.19 21.31 11.68
N LEU A 38 -27.75 20.57 10.74
CA LEU A 38 -27.44 20.73 9.31
C LEU A 38 -28.36 21.76 8.69
N LYS A 39 -27.77 22.83 8.12
CA LYS A 39 -28.51 23.83 7.34
C LYS A 39 -29.30 23.13 6.22
N HIS A 40 -30.61 23.35 6.20
CA HIS A 40 -31.47 22.92 5.09
C HIS A 40 -31.05 23.64 3.81
N VAL A 41 -30.59 22.88 2.82
CA VAL A 41 -30.30 23.41 1.48
C VAL A 41 -31.62 23.52 0.73
N ARG A 42 -32.03 24.75 0.41
CA ARG A 42 -33.20 24.99 -0.46
C ARG A 42 -32.84 24.60 -1.89
N LYS A 43 -33.76 23.88 -2.55
CA LYS A 43 -33.63 23.43 -3.92
C LYS A 43 -33.64 24.65 -4.86
N GLY A 44 -32.47 25.03 -5.39
CA GLY A 44 -32.40 26.07 -6.43
C GLY A 44 -31.14 26.95 -6.50
N GLU A 45 -30.25 26.95 -5.51
CA GLU A 45 -29.07 27.83 -5.54
C GLU A 45 -27.81 27.12 -6.04
N GLY A 46 -27.68 27.13 -7.38
CA GLY A 46 -26.45 27.38 -8.12
C GLY A 46 -25.17 26.63 -7.71
N LEU A 47 -24.95 25.46 -8.32
CA LEU A 47 -23.61 24.84 -8.49
C LEU A 47 -22.70 25.63 -9.48
N LYS A 48 -23.00 26.90 -9.75
CA LYS A 48 -22.33 27.74 -10.77
C LYS A 48 -21.42 28.84 -10.20
N GLU A 49 -21.39 29.04 -8.88
CA GLU A 49 -20.52 30.04 -8.24
C GLU A 49 -19.71 29.44 -7.09
N ARG A 50 -18.93 28.39 -7.39
CA ARG A 50 -17.78 28.09 -6.53
C ARG A 50 -16.67 29.07 -6.93
N PRO A 51 -16.14 29.91 -6.02
CA PRO A 51 -15.00 30.75 -6.36
C PRO A 51 -13.84 29.82 -6.69
N VAL A 52 -13.37 29.91 -7.94
CA VAL A 52 -12.13 29.28 -8.38
C VAL A 52 -11.01 29.83 -7.48
N PRO A 53 -10.19 28.99 -6.82
CA PRO A 53 -9.08 29.49 -6.03
C PRO A 53 -8.13 30.27 -6.93
N VAL A 54 -8.11 31.59 -6.79
CA VAL A 54 -7.14 32.45 -7.47
C VAL A 54 -5.79 32.18 -6.82
N PRO A 55 -4.74 31.78 -7.57
CA PRO A 55 -3.43 31.54 -6.97
C PRO A 55 -2.87 32.87 -6.44
N LYS A 56 -2.80 32.97 -5.11
CA LYS A 56 -2.09 34.06 -4.44
C LYS A 56 -0.60 33.87 -4.74
N GLY A 57 0.05 34.93 -5.23
CA GLY A 57 1.46 34.93 -5.63
C GLY A 57 2.41 34.39 -4.55
N PRO A 58 3.66 34.06 -4.92
CA PRO A 58 4.53 33.23 -4.11
C PRO A 58 4.81 33.86 -2.75
N ALA A 59 4.23 33.27 -1.70
CA ALA A 59 4.66 33.51 -0.33
C ALA A 59 6.06 32.93 -0.16
N ALA A 60 6.95 33.69 0.46
CA ALA A 60 8.31 33.28 0.78
C ALA A 60 8.32 31.89 1.41
N ALA A 61 9.17 31.01 0.88
CA ALA A 61 9.27 29.61 1.27
C ALA A 61 9.55 29.48 2.77
N ALA A 62 8.53 29.08 3.53
CA ALA A 62 8.74 28.56 4.87
C ALA A 62 9.60 27.30 4.75
N ALA A 63 10.75 27.31 5.43
CA ALA A 63 11.68 26.18 5.45
C ALA A 63 10.93 24.91 5.87
N LYS A 64 10.87 23.92 4.96
CA LYS A 64 10.29 22.60 5.28
C LYS A 64 11.04 22.03 6.49
N PRO A 65 10.35 21.54 7.53
CA PRO A 65 11.02 20.87 8.64
C PRO A 65 11.82 19.70 8.08
N LYS A 66 13.11 19.64 8.42
CA LYS A 66 13.97 18.50 8.07
C LYS A 66 13.30 17.24 8.64
N PRO A 67 13.15 16.17 7.84
CA PRO A 67 12.69 14.89 8.37
C PRO A 67 13.57 14.49 9.55
N MET A 68 12.97 14.16 10.69
CA MET A 68 13.68 13.53 11.79
C MET A 68 14.29 12.23 11.26
N GLU A 69 15.62 12.16 11.21
CA GLU A 69 16.34 10.93 10.89
C GLU A 69 16.10 9.92 12.01
N VAL A 70 15.37 8.86 11.69
CA VAL A 70 15.29 7.67 12.53
C VAL A 70 16.71 7.12 12.66
N PRO A 71 17.19 6.74 13.86
CA PRO A 71 18.51 6.15 14.01
C PRO A 71 18.68 4.95 13.06
N ALA A 72 19.65 5.03 12.17
CA ALA A 72 19.91 4.00 11.18
C ALA A 72 20.45 2.75 11.88
N LYS A 73 19.67 1.67 11.88
CA LYS A 73 20.19 0.33 12.18
C LYS A 73 21.24 -0.04 11.12
N PRO A 74 22.25 -0.86 11.46
CA PRO A 74 23.28 -1.23 10.51
C PRO A 74 22.68 -1.99 9.31
N PRO A 75 23.19 -1.76 8.09
CA PRO A 75 22.73 -2.46 6.91
C PRO A 75 23.01 -3.96 7.06
N LYS A 76 22.03 -4.78 6.68
CA LYS A 76 22.13 -6.23 6.69
C LYS A 76 21.93 -6.76 5.28
N PHE A 77 22.80 -7.67 4.89
CA PHE A 77 22.62 -8.47 3.69
C PHE A 77 23.16 -9.87 3.95
N ALA A 78 22.27 -10.80 4.30
CA ALA A 78 22.66 -12.16 4.68
C ALA A 78 21.55 -13.17 4.38
N LEU A 79 21.95 -14.42 4.12
CA LEU A 79 21.04 -15.56 4.07
C LEU A 79 20.91 -16.16 5.48
N GLU A 80 19.69 -16.17 6.01
CA GLU A 80 19.34 -16.76 7.30
C GLU A 80 18.42 -17.95 7.05
N ASP A 81 18.98 -19.16 7.13
CA ASP A 81 18.34 -20.42 6.74
C ASP A 81 17.85 -20.38 5.27
N LYS A 82 16.59 -19.98 5.05
CA LYS A 82 15.96 -19.85 3.73
C LYS A 82 15.56 -18.42 3.39
N LYS A 83 15.83 -17.45 4.26
CA LYS A 83 15.43 -16.05 4.07
C LYS A 83 16.64 -15.20 3.76
N TRP A 84 16.67 -14.56 2.59
CA TRP A 84 17.56 -13.45 2.32
C TRP A 84 17.05 -12.20 3.04
N ALA A 85 17.76 -11.78 4.07
CA ALA A 85 17.49 -10.57 4.83
C ALA A 85 18.29 -9.41 4.22
N VAL A 86 17.59 -8.48 3.56
CA VAL A 86 18.15 -7.26 2.97
C VAL A 86 17.56 -6.07 3.73
N GLU A 87 18.24 -5.60 4.77
CA GLU A 87 17.64 -4.65 5.72
C GLU A 87 18.46 -3.37 5.82
N TYR A 88 17.78 -2.24 6.01
CA TYR A 88 18.38 -0.92 6.30
C TYR A 88 19.44 -0.45 5.29
N GLN A 89 19.33 -0.88 4.03
CA GLN A 89 20.20 -0.43 2.95
C GLN A 89 19.89 1.03 2.61
N VAL A 90 20.91 1.85 2.42
CA VAL A 90 20.77 3.27 2.06
C VAL A 90 21.72 3.58 0.91
N LYS A 91 21.18 4.08 -0.21
CA LYS A 91 21.99 4.46 -1.40
C LYS A 91 22.86 3.32 -1.95
N ASN A 92 22.42 2.07 -1.78
CA ASN A 92 23.16 0.91 -2.26
C ASN A 92 22.51 0.38 -3.54
N HIS A 93 23.15 0.65 -4.68
CA HIS A 93 22.65 0.28 -5.99
C HIS A 93 23.30 -0.98 -6.58
N THR A 94 24.09 -1.71 -5.78
CA THR A 94 24.89 -2.85 -6.24
C THR A 94 24.55 -4.16 -5.53
N LEU A 95 23.39 -4.24 -4.85
CA LEU A 95 22.99 -5.47 -4.16
C LEU A 95 22.58 -6.52 -5.18
N GLU A 96 23.13 -7.72 -5.04
CA GLU A 96 22.83 -8.83 -5.94
C GLU A 96 22.83 -10.17 -5.20
N ILE A 97 21.80 -10.96 -5.43
CA ILE A 97 21.72 -12.38 -5.06
C ILE A 97 21.90 -13.19 -6.34
N THR A 98 23.08 -13.79 -6.53
CA THR A 98 23.45 -14.47 -7.78
C THR A 98 23.00 -15.94 -7.83
N ASP A 99 22.96 -16.64 -6.70
CA ASP A 99 22.59 -18.06 -6.60
C ASP A 99 21.37 -18.27 -5.70
N ALA A 100 20.27 -17.58 -6.02
CA ALA A 100 19.01 -17.78 -5.29
C ALA A 100 18.42 -19.16 -5.59
N GLN A 101 17.78 -19.75 -4.58
CA GLN A 101 17.21 -21.10 -4.67
C GLN A 101 15.67 -21.05 -4.59
N PRO A 102 14.93 -21.92 -5.30
CA PRO A 102 13.45 -21.88 -5.34
C PRO A 102 12.75 -22.03 -3.99
N LYS A 103 13.44 -22.59 -2.98
CA LYS A 103 12.93 -22.73 -1.60
C LYS A 103 13.13 -21.49 -0.73
N GLN A 104 13.89 -20.50 -1.21
CA GLN A 104 14.25 -19.31 -0.47
C GLN A 104 13.22 -18.20 -0.66
N ILE A 105 13.14 -17.30 0.32
CA ILE A 105 12.39 -16.06 0.23
C ILE A 105 13.36 -14.88 0.32
N VAL A 106 12.98 -13.75 -0.26
CA VAL A 106 13.73 -12.49 -0.17
C VAL A 106 12.89 -11.48 0.58
N TYR A 107 13.45 -10.87 1.61
CA TYR A 107 12.76 -9.89 2.45
C TYR A 107 13.59 -8.62 2.55
N LEU A 108 13.11 -7.56 1.90
CA LEU A 108 13.67 -6.23 1.94
C LEU A 108 12.95 -5.42 3.02
N PHE A 109 13.69 -4.94 4.03
CA PHE A 109 13.11 -4.17 5.13
C PHE A 109 13.76 -2.80 5.26
N GLN A 110 12.95 -1.74 5.23
CA GLN A 110 13.39 -0.36 5.50
C GLN A 110 14.60 0.07 4.64
N CYS A 111 14.65 -0.39 3.38
CA CYS A 111 15.67 0.05 2.43
C CYS A 111 15.28 1.40 1.83
N THR A 112 16.25 2.28 1.60
CA THR A 112 16.03 3.61 1.02
C THR A 112 16.99 3.84 -0.13
N ASP A 113 16.47 4.29 -1.28
CA ASP A 113 17.26 4.66 -2.46
C ASP A 113 18.25 3.53 -2.82
N SER A 114 17.76 2.30 -2.98
CA SER A 114 18.61 1.10 -3.13
C SER A 114 18.08 0.22 -4.26
N VAL A 115 18.96 -0.57 -4.86
CA VAL A 115 18.61 -1.49 -5.95
C VAL A 115 19.10 -2.89 -5.58
N LEU A 116 18.19 -3.85 -5.64
CA LEU A 116 18.49 -5.27 -5.49
C LEU A 116 18.20 -6.02 -6.79
N GLN A 117 19.18 -6.80 -7.24
CA GLN A 117 19.00 -7.79 -8.29
C GLN A 117 18.90 -9.20 -7.70
N VAL A 118 17.85 -9.95 -8.04
CA VAL A 118 17.67 -11.35 -7.62
C VAL A 118 17.74 -12.23 -8.86
N LYS A 119 18.85 -12.93 -9.04
CA LYS A 119 19.02 -13.92 -10.10
C LYS A 119 18.43 -15.26 -9.67
N ASN A 120 17.97 -16.04 -10.64
CA ASN A 120 17.28 -17.31 -10.45
C ASN A 120 15.91 -17.19 -9.75
N LYS A 121 15.18 -18.30 -9.76
CA LYS A 121 13.84 -18.41 -9.18
C LYS A 121 13.89 -18.51 -7.65
N VAL A 122 13.06 -17.72 -6.99
CA VAL A 122 12.80 -17.78 -5.53
C VAL A 122 11.35 -18.16 -5.26
N ASN A 123 11.01 -18.45 -4.00
CA ASN A 123 9.64 -18.73 -3.61
C ASN A 123 8.78 -17.45 -3.63
N HIS A 124 9.22 -16.42 -2.89
CA HIS A 124 8.49 -15.18 -2.67
C HIS A 124 9.46 -14.02 -2.42
N ILE A 125 9.06 -12.80 -2.79
CA ILE A 125 9.79 -11.56 -2.47
C ILE A 125 8.88 -10.62 -1.67
N THR A 126 9.40 -9.91 -0.69
CA THR A 126 8.65 -8.89 0.05
C THR A 126 9.49 -7.63 0.19
N LEU A 127 8.91 -6.47 -0.10
CA LEU A 127 9.42 -5.15 0.26
C LEU A 127 8.52 -4.58 1.35
N ASP A 128 9.09 -4.28 2.51
CA ASP A 128 8.36 -3.69 3.63
C ASP A 128 9.05 -2.40 4.11
N GLY A 129 8.30 -1.30 4.10
CA GLY A 129 8.79 0.01 4.55
C GLY A 129 9.88 0.62 3.65
N CYS A 130 10.01 0.14 2.41
CA CYS A 130 11.06 0.58 1.50
C CYS A 130 10.69 1.88 0.78
N LYS A 131 11.69 2.73 0.50
CA LYS A 131 11.49 4.05 -0.12
C LYS A 131 12.45 4.27 -1.28
N LYS A 132 11.96 4.62 -2.47
CA LYS A 132 12.81 4.79 -3.67
C LYS A 132 13.67 3.55 -3.96
N THR A 133 13.15 2.36 -3.65
CA THR A 133 13.87 1.10 -3.80
C THR A 133 13.40 0.39 -5.07
N ALA A 134 14.34 -0.15 -5.83
CA ALA A 134 14.04 -0.96 -7.01
C ALA A 134 14.45 -2.42 -6.78
N VAL A 135 13.61 -3.35 -7.23
CA VAL A 135 13.93 -4.78 -7.27
C VAL A 135 13.78 -5.28 -8.70
N VAL A 136 14.85 -5.87 -9.23
CA VAL A 136 14.81 -6.63 -10.50
C VAL A 136 14.98 -8.09 -10.14
N PHE A 137 14.05 -8.94 -10.53
CA PHE A 137 14.11 -10.36 -10.22
C PHE A 137 13.76 -11.23 -11.42
N ASP A 138 14.33 -12.43 -11.45
CA ASP A 138 14.03 -13.42 -12.46
C ASP A 138 12.59 -13.93 -12.30
N SER A 139 12.35 -14.83 -11.35
CA SER A 139 11.03 -15.41 -11.14
C SER A 139 10.72 -15.61 -9.65
N SER A 140 9.45 -15.53 -9.30
CA SER A 140 8.94 -15.94 -7.99
C SER A 140 7.84 -16.97 -8.16
N ILE A 141 7.87 -18.06 -7.39
CA ILE A 141 6.86 -19.13 -7.48
C ILE A 141 5.47 -18.62 -7.10
N THR A 142 5.39 -17.82 -6.03
CA THR A 142 4.12 -17.39 -5.45
C THR A 142 3.82 -15.94 -5.76
N GLY A 143 4.78 -15.04 -5.50
CA GLY A 143 4.53 -13.64 -5.76
C GLY A 143 5.57 -12.69 -5.20
N ILE A 144 5.19 -11.41 -5.29
CA ILE A 144 5.89 -10.30 -4.66
C ILE A 144 4.91 -9.39 -3.94
N ASP A 145 5.26 -9.01 -2.71
CA ASP A 145 4.49 -8.08 -1.90
C ASP A 145 5.25 -6.77 -1.71
N LEU A 146 4.57 -5.65 -1.93
CA LEU A 146 5.01 -4.32 -1.52
C LEU A 146 4.07 -3.84 -0.42
N ILE A 147 4.65 -3.57 0.75
CA ILE A 147 3.92 -3.20 1.96
C ILE A 147 4.53 -1.93 2.53
N ASN A 148 3.72 -0.91 2.80
CA ASN A 148 4.17 0.37 3.37
C ASN A 148 5.31 1.05 2.56
N CYS A 149 5.34 0.86 1.24
CA CYS A 149 6.43 1.35 0.39
C CYS A 149 6.11 2.72 -0.25
N THR A 150 7.14 3.46 -0.65
CA THR A 150 6.95 4.75 -1.36
C THR A 150 7.94 4.87 -2.51
N SER A 151 7.46 5.20 -3.70
CA SER A 151 8.28 5.38 -4.91
C SER A 151 9.11 4.15 -5.27
N CYS A 152 8.59 2.94 -5.03
CA CYS A 152 9.30 1.70 -5.31
C CYS A 152 9.04 1.20 -6.73
N LYS A 153 10.02 0.49 -7.29
CA LYS A 153 9.92 -0.11 -8.62
C LYS A 153 10.19 -1.60 -8.55
N VAL A 154 9.42 -2.38 -9.29
CA VAL A 154 9.63 -3.82 -9.41
C VAL A 154 9.69 -4.17 -10.89
N GLN A 155 10.67 -4.96 -11.28
CA GLN A 155 10.77 -5.51 -12.63
C GLN A 155 10.98 -7.01 -12.57
N VAL A 156 10.11 -7.74 -13.28
CA VAL A 156 10.24 -9.19 -13.45
C VAL A 156 10.86 -9.48 -14.82
N THR A 157 11.84 -10.38 -14.88
CA THR A 157 12.46 -10.80 -16.15
C THR A 157 12.05 -12.21 -16.60
N GLY A 158 11.47 -13.01 -15.71
CA GLY A 158 10.82 -14.29 -15.97
C GLY A 158 9.34 -14.24 -15.58
N ASN A 159 8.90 -15.12 -14.67
CA ASN A 159 7.47 -15.25 -14.32
C ASN A 159 7.17 -14.92 -12.85
N VAL A 160 5.99 -14.34 -12.60
CA VAL A 160 5.40 -14.09 -11.28
C VAL A 160 3.88 -14.32 -11.36
N GLN A 161 3.32 -14.98 -10.35
CA GLN A 161 1.88 -15.28 -10.32
C GLN A 161 1.04 -14.14 -9.72
N THR A 162 1.46 -13.59 -8.58
CA THR A 162 0.70 -12.54 -7.88
C THR A 162 1.60 -11.39 -7.45
N ILE A 163 1.11 -10.18 -7.62
CA ILE A 163 1.76 -8.94 -7.19
C ILE A 163 0.81 -8.22 -6.22
N THR A 164 1.19 -8.12 -4.95
CA THR A 164 0.40 -7.43 -3.93
C THR A 164 0.99 -6.05 -3.65
N VAL A 165 0.15 -5.02 -3.60
CA VAL A 165 0.54 -3.64 -3.30
C VAL A 165 -0.36 -3.08 -2.20
N ASP A 166 0.08 -3.17 -0.94
CA ASP A 166 -0.65 -2.68 0.25
C ASP A 166 0.01 -1.44 0.86
N LYS A 167 -0.78 -0.38 1.09
CA LYS A 167 -0.32 0.87 1.73
C LYS A 167 0.90 1.49 1.04
N CYS A 168 0.93 1.46 -0.29
CA CYS A 168 2.02 2.02 -1.07
C CYS A 168 1.61 3.31 -1.80
N SER A 169 2.59 4.14 -2.17
CA SER A 169 2.39 5.31 -3.04
C SER A 169 3.50 5.40 -4.07
N GLY A 170 3.15 5.61 -5.34
CA GLY A 170 4.09 5.79 -6.45
C GLY A 170 4.81 4.50 -6.85
N THR A 171 4.09 3.39 -6.90
CA THR A 171 4.66 2.08 -7.24
C THR A 171 4.59 1.84 -8.75
N GLN A 172 5.71 1.43 -9.36
CA GLN A 172 5.74 0.96 -10.74
C GLN A 172 6.09 -0.52 -10.79
N VAL A 173 5.31 -1.30 -11.54
CA VAL A 173 5.57 -2.72 -11.78
C VAL A 173 5.80 -2.91 -13.28
N ILE A 174 6.98 -3.38 -13.65
CA ILE A 174 7.39 -3.62 -15.02
C ILE A 174 7.33 -5.11 -15.30
N LEU A 175 6.41 -5.49 -16.18
CA LEU A 175 6.21 -6.86 -16.62
C LEU A 175 7.02 -7.14 -17.88
N ASN A 176 7.18 -8.43 -18.17
CA ASN A 176 7.61 -8.96 -19.45
C ASN A 176 6.52 -9.90 -20.03
N LYS A 177 6.75 -10.45 -21.22
CA LYS A 177 5.79 -11.29 -21.95
C LYS A 177 5.35 -12.54 -21.16
N GLU A 178 6.22 -13.14 -20.35
CA GLU A 178 5.94 -14.33 -19.54
C GLU A 178 5.15 -14.03 -18.27
N SER A 179 5.09 -12.76 -17.86
CA SER A 179 4.43 -12.32 -16.62
C SER A 179 3.13 -11.53 -16.86
N LEU A 180 2.65 -11.46 -18.11
CA LEU A 180 1.43 -10.72 -18.45
C LEU A 180 0.16 -11.24 -17.77
N GLU A 181 0.16 -12.51 -17.36
CA GLU A 181 -0.96 -13.15 -16.66
C GLU A 181 -0.92 -12.96 -15.13
N ALA A 182 0.04 -12.18 -14.61
CA ALA A 182 0.16 -11.95 -13.18
C ALA A 182 -1.09 -11.21 -12.63
N GLU A 183 -1.62 -11.70 -11.52
CA GLU A 183 -2.69 -11.02 -10.80
C GLU A 183 -2.13 -9.86 -9.99
N VAL A 184 -2.70 -8.67 -10.15
CA VAL A 184 -2.34 -7.50 -9.33
C VAL A 184 -3.41 -7.23 -8.29
N VAL A 185 -3.04 -7.36 -7.02
CA VAL A 185 -3.91 -7.09 -5.87
C VAL A 185 -3.44 -5.79 -5.22
N SER A 186 -4.34 -4.80 -5.09
CA SER A 186 -4.00 -3.53 -4.45
C SER A 186 -4.94 -3.21 -3.28
N ALA A 187 -4.40 -2.59 -2.24
CA ALA A 187 -5.16 -2.14 -1.08
C ALA A 187 -4.53 -0.89 -0.48
N LYS A 188 -5.34 0.15 -0.22
CA LYS A 188 -4.88 1.41 0.42
C LYS A 188 -3.64 2.02 -0.25
N SER A 189 -3.53 1.84 -1.56
CA SER A 189 -2.37 2.28 -2.35
C SER A 189 -2.80 3.35 -3.34
N SER A 190 -1.84 4.19 -3.74
CA SER A 190 -2.05 5.26 -4.72
C SER A 190 -0.92 5.31 -5.74
N GLU A 191 -1.19 5.88 -6.92
CA GLU A 191 -0.18 6.04 -7.99
C GLU A 191 0.49 4.69 -8.34
N LEU A 192 -0.33 3.64 -8.50
CA LEU A 192 0.12 2.32 -8.93
C LEU A 192 0.03 2.21 -10.45
N ASN A 193 1.16 1.97 -11.10
CA ASN A 193 1.25 1.80 -12.55
C ASN A 193 1.83 0.43 -12.92
N ILE A 194 1.17 -0.25 -13.85
CA ILE A 194 1.66 -1.48 -14.49
C ILE A 194 2.19 -1.13 -15.87
N ILE A 195 3.45 -1.45 -16.10
CA ILE A 195 4.16 -1.16 -17.33
C ILE A 195 4.32 -2.49 -18.07
N VAL A 196 3.68 -2.60 -19.23
CA VAL A 196 3.67 -3.83 -20.03
C VAL A 196 4.58 -3.67 -21.24
N PRO A 197 5.29 -4.75 -21.64
CA PRO A 197 6.17 -4.72 -22.78
C PRO A 197 5.38 -4.45 -24.05
N ALA A 198 6.04 -3.82 -25.00
CA ALA A 198 5.43 -3.52 -26.27
C ALA A 198 5.17 -4.80 -27.09
N ALA A 199 4.21 -4.71 -28.02
CA ALA A 199 3.82 -5.86 -28.85
C ALA A 199 4.98 -6.30 -29.77
N THR A 200 5.74 -5.35 -30.29
CA THR A 200 6.93 -5.57 -31.12
C THR A 200 8.18 -4.97 -30.48
N GLU A 201 9.38 -5.37 -30.92
CA GLU A 201 10.65 -4.88 -30.34
C GLU A 201 10.93 -3.40 -30.62
N ASN A 202 10.22 -2.77 -31.56
CA ASN A 202 10.39 -1.36 -31.93
C ASN A 202 9.37 -0.43 -31.27
N ASP A 203 8.40 -0.99 -30.53
CA ASP A 203 7.35 -0.22 -29.88
C ASP A 203 7.76 0.14 -28.43
N ASP A 204 7.22 1.23 -27.92
CA ASP A 204 7.46 1.66 -26.54
C ASP A 204 6.62 0.83 -25.54
N TYR A 205 7.14 0.68 -24.32
CA TYR A 205 6.35 0.14 -23.21
C TYR A 205 5.09 0.98 -22.99
N THR A 206 3.99 0.34 -22.62
CA THR A 206 2.75 1.05 -22.29
C THR A 206 2.52 1.03 -20.79
N GLU A 207 2.16 2.18 -20.23
CA GLU A 207 1.92 2.37 -18.80
C GLU A 207 0.41 2.42 -18.52
N HIS A 208 -0.05 1.58 -17.60
CA HIS A 208 -1.45 1.43 -17.22
C HIS A 208 -1.62 1.80 -15.75
N ALA A 209 -2.39 2.86 -15.47
CA ALA A 209 -2.72 3.22 -14.10
C ALA A 209 -3.79 2.27 -13.54
N ILE A 210 -3.55 1.71 -12.35
CA ILE A 210 -4.55 0.89 -11.65
C ILE A 210 -5.55 1.79 -10.94
N PRO A 211 -6.88 1.59 -11.12
CA PRO A 211 -7.88 2.37 -10.41
C PRO A 211 -7.74 2.24 -8.89
N GLU A 212 -7.73 3.38 -8.22
CA GLU A 212 -7.61 3.48 -6.76
C GLU A 212 -8.89 4.03 -6.09
N GLN A 213 -9.88 4.44 -6.89
CA GLN A 213 -11.18 4.92 -6.42
C GLN A 213 -12.31 3.97 -6.83
N PHE A 214 -13.24 3.73 -5.91
CA PHE A 214 -14.37 2.85 -6.10
C PHE A 214 -15.66 3.54 -5.69
N VAL A 215 -16.73 3.31 -6.44
CA VAL A 215 -18.08 3.80 -6.10
C VAL A 215 -18.91 2.62 -5.64
N SER A 216 -19.38 2.70 -4.40
CA SER A 216 -20.34 1.74 -3.83
C SER A 216 -21.75 2.32 -3.81
N LYS A 217 -22.71 1.60 -4.38
CA LYS A 217 -24.13 2.01 -4.44
C LYS A 217 -25.01 0.94 -3.80
N TYR A 218 -26.02 1.39 -3.05
CA TYR A 218 -27.07 0.51 -2.53
C TYR A 218 -28.32 0.66 -3.40
N ALA A 219 -28.75 -0.44 -4.03
CA ALA A 219 -29.95 -0.48 -4.85
C ALA A 219 -30.61 -1.86 -4.75
N ASN A 220 -31.94 -1.90 -4.74
CA ASN A 220 -32.72 -3.15 -4.70
C ASN A 220 -32.29 -4.12 -3.58
N GLY A 221 -31.96 -3.60 -2.39
CA GLY A 221 -31.55 -4.41 -1.26
C GLY A 221 -30.09 -4.89 -1.26
N LYS A 222 -29.30 -4.53 -2.28
CA LYS A 222 -27.93 -5.04 -2.49
C LYS A 222 -26.93 -3.90 -2.68
N TRP A 223 -25.71 -4.11 -2.16
CA TRP A 223 -24.55 -3.27 -2.48
C TRP A 223 -23.85 -3.76 -3.75
N THR A 224 -23.48 -2.83 -4.63
CA THR A 224 -22.55 -3.05 -5.73
C THR A 224 -21.39 -2.07 -5.64
N THR A 225 -20.20 -2.50 -6.05
CA THR A 225 -18.99 -1.68 -6.07
C THR A 225 -18.34 -1.79 -7.43
N GLU A 226 -18.02 -0.65 -8.04
CA GLU A 226 -17.37 -0.56 -9.35
C GLU A 226 -16.15 0.37 -9.24
N CYS A 227 -15.10 0.05 -9.99
CA CYS A 227 -13.94 0.94 -10.13
C CYS A 227 -14.36 2.21 -10.87
N MET A 228 -13.94 3.38 -10.38
CA MET A 228 -14.08 4.62 -11.13
C MET A 228 -13.06 4.63 -12.28
N SER A 229 -13.53 4.74 -13.51
CA SER A 229 -12.68 5.10 -14.64
C SER A 229 -12.59 6.63 -14.73
N HIS A 230 -11.40 7.17 -14.51
CA HIS A 230 -11.06 8.47 -15.06
C HIS A 230 -10.37 8.18 -16.40
N THR A 231 -10.98 8.60 -17.52
CA THR A 231 -10.24 8.72 -18.78
C THR A 231 -9.18 9.80 -18.57
N GLY A 232 -7.96 9.37 -18.28
CA GLY A 232 -6.74 10.15 -18.42
C GLY A 232 -6.17 9.97 -19.82
#